data_AF-A3JKZ7-F1
#
_entry.id   AF-A3JKZ7-F1
#
_cell.length_a   1.000
_cell.length_b   1.000
_cell.length_c   1.000
_cell.angle_alpha   90.00
_cell.angle_beta   90.00
_cell.angle_gamma   90.00
#
_symmetry.space_group_name_H-M   'P 1'
#
loop_
_entity.id
_entity.type
_entity.pdbx_description
1 polymer ?
#
loop_
_entity_poly.entity_id
_entity_poly.type
_entity_poly.pdbx_seq_one_letter_code
_entity_poly.pdbx_strand_id
1 'polypeptide(L)'
;MFKNNKHPKTLILSVAIAAASMSLSLQAYADQYSDAAEKWVSESFKKSTLSKEEQMKEMAWFTQAAEEFRGMEINVVSETLATHEYESNVLAKAFFEITGIKLNHSLIQEGDVIEKLQTQ
;
A
#
# COMPACT_ATOMS: atom_id res chain seq x y z
N MET A 1 -36.75 42.26 18.24
CA MET A 1 -35.86 41.17 18.69
C MET A 1 -35.14 40.62 17.46
N PHE A 2 -33.91 41.08 17.18
CA PHE A 2 -33.20 40.76 15.94
C PHE A 2 -32.55 39.37 16.03
N LYS A 3 -33.03 38.39 15.24
CA LYS A 3 -32.36 37.10 15.06
C LYS A 3 -31.19 37.27 14.09
N ASN A 4 -29.98 37.21 14.63
CA ASN A 4 -28.71 37.39 13.92
C ASN A 4 -28.28 36.06 13.27
N ASN A 5 -28.56 35.87 11.98
CA ASN A 5 -28.31 34.62 11.25
C ASN A 5 -26.88 34.59 10.63
N LYS A 6 -25.83 34.68 11.45
CA LYS A 6 -24.43 34.76 10.99
C LYS A 6 -23.74 33.40 10.73
N HIS A 7 -24.43 32.28 10.99
CA HIS A 7 -23.83 30.95 10.92
C HIS A 7 -23.77 30.24 9.54
N PRO A 8 -24.54 30.58 8.48
CA PRO A 8 -24.55 29.72 7.28
C PRO A 8 -23.26 29.83 6.47
N LYS A 9 -22.65 31.02 6.37
CA LYS A 9 -21.45 31.24 5.53
C LYS A 9 -20.20 30.60 6.12
N THR A 10 -20.03 30.69 7.44
CA THR A 10 -18.87 30.10 8.13
C THR A 10 -18.95 28.58 8.10
N LEU A 11 -20.14 28.00 8.28
CA LEU A 11 -20.36 26.56 8.21
C LEU A 11 -20.08 26.01 6.79
N ILE A 12 -20.55 26.71 5.74
CA ILE A 12 -20.30 26.32 4.33
C ILE A 12 -18.80 26.41 4.00
N LEU A 13 -18.10 27.43 4.50
CA LEU A 13 -16.66 27.57 4.29
C LEU A 13 -15.86 26.45 4.98
N SER A 14 -16.24 26.06 6.20
CA SER A 14 -15.62 24.94 6.92
C SER A 14 -15.81 23.60 6.19
N VAL A 15 -17.00 23.35 5.65
CA VAL A 15 -17.30 22.13 4.86
C VAL A 15 -16.50 22.12 3.55
N ALA A 16 -16.38 23.26 2.87
CA ALA A 16 -15.59 23.37 1.64
C ALA A 16 -14.10 23.12 1.87
N ILE A 17 -13.54 23.64 2.97
CA ILE A 17 -12.13 23.41 3.34
C ILE A 17 -11.89 21.93 3.68
N ALA A 18 -12.79 21.30 4.44
CA ALA A 18 -12.69 19.89 4.79
C ALA A 18 -12.77 18.98 3.54
N ALA A 19 -13.71 19.24 2.63
CA ALA A 19 -13.84 18.49 1.38
C ALA A 19 -12.60 18.63 0.49
N ALA A 20 -12.07 19.85 0.34
CA ALA A 20 -10.84 20.10 -0.44
C ALA A 20 -9.61 19.42 0.18
N SER A 21 -9.50 19.38 1.51
CA SER A 21 -8.40 18.68 2.18
C SER A 21 -8.45 17.16 1.99
N MET A 22 -9.65 16.56 2.01
CA MET A 22 -9.83 15.13 1.75
C MET A 22 -9.49 14.76 0.30
N SER A 23 -9.89 15.57 -0.68
CA SER A 23 -9.55 15.32 -2.10
C SER A 23 -8.05 15.43 -2.37
N LEU A 24 -7.36 16.39 -1.75
CA LEU A 24 -5.90 16.55 -1.89
C LEU A 24 -5.15 15.36 -1.27
N SER A 25 -5.62 14.83 -0.14
CA SER A 25 -5.00 13.64 0.45
C SER A 25 -5.17 12.40 -0.43
N LEU A 26 -6.34 12.19 -1.04
CA LEU A 26 -6.59 11.04 -1.91
C LEU A 26 -5.70 11.04 -3.16
N GLN A 27 -5.49 12.20 -3.79
CA GLN A 27 -4.62 12.32 -4.97
C GLN A 27 -3.15 12.07 -4.62
N ALA A 28 -2.66 12.63 -3.51
CA ALA A 28 -1.27 12.43 -3.09
C ALA A 28 -0.95 10.94 -2.80
N TYR A 29 -1.91 10.20 -2.23
CA TYR A 29 -1.75 8.75 -2.02
C TYR A 29 -1.75 7.97 -3.35
N ALA A 30 -2.64 8.29 -4.28
CA ALA A 30 -2.69 7.63 -5.59
C ALA A 30 -1.39 7.82 -6.39
N ASP A 31 -0.83 9.03 -6.37
CA ASP A 31 0.44 9.34 -7.04
C ASP A 31 1.61 8.54 -6.42
N GLN A 32 1.67 8.45 -5.09
CA GLN A 32 2.74 7.71 -4.40
C GLN A 32 2.81 6.22 -4.80
N TYR A 33 1.68 5.54 -4.86
CA TYR A 33 1.65 4.10 -5.20
C TYR A 33 1.96 3.85 -6.68
N SER A 34 1.54 4.76 -7.56
CA SER A 34 1.86 4.72 -8.99
C SER A 34 3.36 4.91 -9.24
N ASP A 35 3.97 5.88 -8.55
CA ASP A 35 5.41 6.15 -8.65
C ASP A 35 6.24 4.96 -8.14
N ALA A 36 5.82 4.35 -7.02
CA ALA A 36 6.41 3.13 -6.52
C ALA A 36 6.32 1.98 -7.54
N ALA A 37 5.13 1.77 -8.13
CA ALA A 37 4.94 0.76 -9.16
C ALA A 37 5.88 0.97 -10.36
N GLU A 38 5.99 2.21 -10.87
CA GLU A 38 6.88 2.50 -12.00
C GLU A 38 8.34 2.22 -11.68
N LYS A 39 8.79 2.62 -10.48
CA LYS A 39 10.14 2.33 -10.00
C LYS A 39 10.40 0.84 -9.98
N TRP A 40 9.53 0.04 -9.36
CA TRP A 40 9.73 -1.42 -9.24
C TRP A 40 9.66 -2.14 -10.59
N VAL A 41 8.76 -1.74 -11.49
CA VAL A 41 8.71 -2.20 -12.88
C VAL A 41 10.02 -1.91 -13.61
N SER A 42 10.55 -0.70 -13.44
CA SER A 42 11.74 -0.24 -14.17
C SER A 42 13.04 -0.80 -13.61
N GLU A 43 13.13 -1.07 -12.30
CA GLU A 43 14.36 -1.49 -11.63
C GLU A 43 14.43 -3.01 -11.44
N SER A 44 13.34 -3.64 -11.00
CA SER A 44 13.34 -5.03 -10.51
C SER A 44 12.54 -5.99 -11.40
N PHE A 45 11.39 -5.59 -11.94
CA PHE A 45 10.50 -6.48 -12.70
C PHE A 45 10.73 -6.48 -14.23
N LYS A 46 12.00 -6.31 -14.63
CA LYS A 46 12.39 -6.15 -16.05
C LYS A 46 12.11 -7.38 -16.93
N LYS A 47 12.13 -8.58 -16.35
CA LYS A 47 11.88 -9.83 -17.08
C LYS A 47 10.38 -10.12 -17.06
N SER A 48 9.69 -9.67 -18.09
CA SER A 48 8.26 -9.88 -18.26
C SER A 48 7.92 -10.18 -19.71
N THR A 49 6.82 -10.90 -19.92
CA THR A 49 6.19 -11.08 -21.24
C THR A 49 5.36 -9.86 -21.64
N LEU A 50 5.03 -9.00 -20.67
CA LEU A 50 4.25 -7.78 -20.87
C LEU A 50 5.13 -6.60 -21.27
N SER A 51 4.63 -5.76 -22.16
CA SER A 51 5.22 -4.43 -22.42
C SER A 51 5.20 -3.57 -21.14
N LYS A 52 6.03 -2.52 -21.09
CA LYS A 52 6.05 -1.61 -19.92
C LYS A 52 4.67 -1.01 -19.65
N GLU A 53 3.93 -0.65 -20.70
CA GLU A 53 2.58 -0.09 -20.56
C GLU A 53 1.60 -1.12 -19.96
N GLU A 54 1.65 -2.37 -20.42
CA GLU A 54 0.83 -3.46 -19.85
C GLU A 54 1.22 -3.77 -18.40
N GLN A 55 2.51 -3.73 -18.05
CA GLN A 55 2.94 -3.88 -16.67
C GLN A 55 2.39 -2.77 -15.78
N MET A 56 2.38 -1.51 -16.25
CA MET A 56 1.80 -0.41 -15.47
C MET A 56 0.29 -0.53 -15.31
N LYS A 57 -0.42 -1.06 -16.32
CA LYS A 57 -1.85 -1.37 -16.19
C LYS A 57 -2.11 -2.46 -15.16
N GLU A 58 -1.30 -3.51 -15.15
CA GLU A 58 -1.38 -4.58 -14.15
C GLU A 58 -1.09 -4.05 -12.74
N MET A 59 -0.07 -3.22 -12.57
CA MET A 59 0.23 -2.60 -11.29
C MET A 59 -0.87 -1.65 -10.82
N ALA A 60 -1.48 -0.88 -11.72
CA ALA A 60 -2.62 -0.05 -11.39
C ALA A 60 -3.81 -0.87 -10.90
N TRP A 61 -4.10 -2.00 -11.56
CA TRP A 61 -5.10 -2.96 -11.08
C TRP A 61 -4.75 -3.50 -9.69
N PHE A 62 -3.50 -3.91 -9.48
CA PHE A 62 -3.04 -4.48 -8.21
C PHE A 62 -3.12 -3.47 -7.05
N THR A 63 -2.67 -2.24 -7.27
CA THR A 63 -2.78 -1.13 -6.30
C THR A 63 -4.22 -0.79 -5.96
N GLN A 64 -5.13 -0.87 -6.94
CA GLN A 64 -6.55 -0.66 -6.73
C GLN A 64 -7.19 -1.79 -5.94
N ALA A 65 -6.88 -3.05 -6.26
CA ALA A 65 -7.38 -4.21 -5.52
C ALA A 65 -6.93 -4.21 -4.05
N ALA A 66 -5.77 -3.62 -3.76
CA ALA A 66 -5.26 -3.50 -2.40
C ALA A 66 -5.89 -2.36 -1.56
N GLU A 67 -6.72 -1.50 -2.16
CA GLU A 67 -7.17 -0.25 -1.54
C GLU A 67 -7.89 -0.46 -0.20
N GLU A 68 -8.77 -1.45 -0.10
CA GLU A 68 -9.51 -1.76 1.11
C GLU A 68 -8.64 -2.31 2.26
N PHE A 69 -7.42 -2.73 1.94
CA PHE A 69 -6.48 -3.34 2.89
C PHE A 69 -5.33 -2.41 3.28
N ARG A 70 -5.26 -1.18 2.72
CA ARG A 70 -4.21 -0.21 3.03
C ARG A 70 -4.11 0.04 4.53
N GLY A 71 -2.89 -0.01 5.06
CA GLY A 71 -2.62 0.13 6.50
C GLY A 71 -2.76 -1.16 7.31
N MET A 72 -3.18 -2.27 6.69
CA MET A 72 -3.14 -3.59 7.33
C MET A 72 -1.70 -4.05 7.55
N GLU A 73 -1.48 -4.75 8.66
CA GLU A 73 -0.23 -5.47 8.92
C GLU A 73 -0.50 -6.98 8.84
N ILE A 74 0.35 -7.70 8.10
CA ILE A 74 0.29 -9.16 7.96
C ILE A 74 1.61 -9.73 8.48
N ASN A 75 1.53 -10.72 9.38
CA ASN A 75 2.70 -11.47 9.82
C ASN A 75 2.89 -12.68 8.90
N VAL A 76 4.11 -12.86 8.39
CA VAL A 76 4.49 -13.99 7.55
C VAL A 76 5.64 -14.73 8.24
N VAL A 77 5.54 -16.05 8.32
CA VAL A 77 6.62 -16.90 8.82
C VAL A 77 7.06 -17.81 7.70
N SER A 78 8.36 -17.81 7.42
CA SER A 78 8.94 -18.68 6.39
C SER A 78 10.20 -19.35 6.90
N GLU A 79 10.57 -20.44 6.25
CA GLU A 79 11.86 -21.08 6.45
C GLU A 79 13.01 -20.16 5.99
N THR A 80 14.16 -20.22 6.64
CA THR A 80 15.40 -19.56 6.20
C THR A 80 15.94 -20.22 4.92
N LEU A 81 15.46 -19.77 3.77
CA LEU A 81 15.94 -20.13 2.44
C LEU A 81 16.30 -18.86 1.66
N ALA A 82 17.24 -18.96 0.71
CA ALA A 82 17.65 -17.82 -0.11
C ALA A 82 16.49 -17.13 -0.84
N THR A 83 15.46 -17.89 -1.25
CA THR A 83 14.25 -17.35 -1.86
C THR A 83 13.44 -16.51 -0.87
N HIS A 84 13.21 -17.03 0.34
CA HIS A 84 12.45 -16.31 1.37
C HIS A 84 13.22 -15.11 1.91
N GLU A 85 14.55 -15.14 1.93
CA GLU A 85 15.38 -13.97 2.20
C GLU A 85 15.16 -12.88 1.15
N TYR A 86 15.10 -13.23 -0.13
CA TYR A 86 14.79 -12.28 -1.19
C TYR A 86 13.37 -11.72 -1.06
N GLU A 87 12.39 -12.58 -0.77
CA GLU A 87 11.00 -12.16 -0.53
C GLU A 87 10.89 -11.20 0.67
N SER A 88 11.52 -11.54 1.79
CA SER A 88 11.54 -10.73 3.01
C SER A 88 12.21 -9.37 2.82
N ASN A 89 13.36 -9.33 2.14
CA ASN A 89 14.18 -8.13 2.07
C ASN A 89 13.83 -7.22 0.88
N VAL A 90 13.29 -7.79 -0.20
CA VAL A 90 13.04 -7.06 -1.45
C VAL A 90 11.56 -7.01 -1.77
N LEU A 91 10.89 -8.15 -1.90
CA LEU A 91 9.51 -8.18 -2.38
C LEU A 91 8.51 -7.66 -1.35
N ALA A 92 8.73 -7.89 -0.06
CA ALA A 92 7.90 -7.33 1.01
C ALA A 92 7.93 -5.79 1.01
N LYS A 93 9.10 -5.19 0.71
CA LYS A 93 9.25 -3.75 0.55
C LYS A 93 8.50 -3.25 -0.68
N ALA A 94 8.67 -3.92 -1.82
CA ALA A 94 7.94 -3.59 -3.05
C ALA A 94 6.42 -3.66 -2.85
N PHE A 95 5.95 -4.72 -2.21
CA PHE A 95 4.56 -4.93 -1.89
C PHE A 95 4.01 -3.80 -1.00
N PHE A 96 4.71 -3.42 0.07
CA PHE A 96 4.27 -2.30 0.92
C PHE A 96 4.26 -0.97 0.15
N GLU A 97 5.30 -0.67 -0.63
CA GLU A 97 5.38 0.57 -1.40
C GLU A 97 4.28 0.68 -2.47
N ILE A 98 3.84 -0.45 -3.05
CA ILE A 98 2.80 -0.49 -4.09
C ILE A 98 1.38 -0.54 -3.48
N THR A 99 1.19 -1.26 -2.39
CA THR A 99 -0.14 -1.59 -1.86
C THR A 99 -0.50 -0.87 -0.57
N GLY A 100 0.48 -0.35 0.17
CA GLY A 100 0.29 0.17 1.52
C GLY A 100 0.04 -0.89 2.60
N ILE A 101 0.14 -2.19 2.28
CA ILE A 101 -0.01 -3.30 3.23
C ILE A 101 1.37 -3.71 3.75
N LYS A 102 1.55 -3.71 5.06
CA LYS A 102 2.85 -3.98 5.68
C LYS A 102 3.01 -5.46 5.99
N LEU A 103 4.10 -6.05 5.53
CA LEU A 103 4.47 -7.43 5.87
C LEU A 103 5.54 -7.44 6.96
N ASN A 104 5.29 -8.15 8.05
CA ASN A 104 6.27 -8.47 9.07
C ASN A 104 6.74 -9.91 8.83
N HIS A 105 7.88 -10.07 8.14
CA HIS A 105 8.38 -11.38 7.74
C HIS A 105 9.39 -11.91 8.77
N SER A 106 9.12 -13.10 9.32
CA SER A 106 10.02 -13.82 10.23
C SER A 106 10.62 -15.03 9.52
N LEU A 107 11.95 -15.11 9.49
CA LEU A 107 12.68 -16.25 8.94
C LEU A 107 13.20 -17.14 10.07
N ILE A 108 12.85 -18.42 10.04
CA ILE A 108 13.23 -19.41 11.07
C ILE A 108 13.64 -20.73 10.41
N GLN A 109 14.25 -21.65 11.17
CA GLN A 109 14.63 -22.96 10.63
C GLN A 109 13.39 -23.82 10.33
N GLU A 110 13.48 -24.72 9.34
CA GLU A 110 12.37 -25.55 8.84
C GLU A 110 11.60 -26.24 9.97
N GLY A 111 12.34 -26.86 10.89
CA GLY A 111 11.78 -27.61 12.02
C GLY A 111 10.95 -26.76 12.98
N ASP A 112 11.22 -25.46 13.06
CA ASP A 112 10.59 -24.55 14.01
C ASP A 112 9.36 -23.83 13.40
N VAL A 113 9.14 -23.95 12.08
CA VAL A 113 8.05 -23.26 11.36
C VAL A 113 6.67 -23.65 11.90
N ILE A 114 6.44 -24.95 12.07
CA ILE A 114 5.14 -25.47 12.52
C ILE A 114 4.84 -25.03 13.96
N GLU A 115 5.84 -25.07 14.84
CA GLU A 115 5.69 -24.67 16.24
C GLU A 115 5.40 -23.17 16.36
N LYS A 116 6.06 -22.35 15.54
CA LYS A 116 5.81 -20.90 15.53
C LYS A 116 4.41 -20.56 15.01
N LEU A 117 3.90 -21.26 14.01
CA LEU A 117 2.54 -21.05 13.49
C LEU A 117 1.46 -21.33 14.53
N GLN A 118 1.68 -22.27 15.46
CA GLN A 118 0.71 -22.58 16.52
C GLN A 118 0.67 -21.53 17.63
N THR A 119 1.71 -20.70 17.74
CA THR A 119 1.87 -19.69 18.81
C THR A 119 1.73 -18.26 18.31
N GLN A 120 1.35 -18.07 17.04
CA GLN A 120 1.00 -16.79 16.43
C GLN A 120 -0.43 -16.35 16.76
#